data_AF-A0A538KHE1-F1
#
_entry.id   AF-A0A538KHE1-F1
#
_cell.length_a   1.000
_cell.length_b   1.000
_cell.length_c   1.000
_cell.angle_alpha   90.00
_cell.angle_beta   90.00
_cell.angle_gamma   90.00
#
_symmetry.space_group_name_H-M   'P 1'
#
loop_
_entity.id
_entity.type
_entity.pdbx_description
1 polymer ?
#
loop_
_entity_poly.entity_id
_entity_poly.type
_entity_poly.pdbx_seq_one_letter_code
_entity_poly.pdbx_strand_id
1 'polypeptide(L)'
;MSAFADALADAGGAAAPRERAGQLRTLLERELDRGAAELAKPRSGYGDPLAVAVAAVPGTGLLAVAPVPASLRADPYKVDERAWLVVAALAGALVVAGGRPLSAGAFEGGRLLLRAPGDDAELAALAFDEYVADVNRVRARALAVPGAVLEPAAGDLRDPIGARHPLRIAEALAALGANPADPAAADANEDAVLAALGPDAHQATRPHDDPDPARRVARRILQRLAGMGKWGGYHTEFSHLARGFAGNDRALADDVGERLVKSGLLLEKPSVGQRHVFLNPRRAGEIYALIDDGAVPPGLDL
;
A
#
# COMPACT_ATOMS: atom_id res chain seq x y z
N MET A 1 8.92 -8.39 28.01
CA MET A 1 8.11 -9.03 26.97
C MET A 1 6.71 -8.48 27.08
N SER A 2 6.01 -8.31 25.96
CA SER A 2 4.65 -7.78 25.96
C SER A 2 3.66 -8.77 26.58
N ALA A 3 2.54 -8.24 27.09
CA ALA A 3 1.46 -9.07 27.62
C ALA A 3 0.93 -10.08 26.57
N PHE A 4 0.99 -9.74 25.29
CA PHE A 4 0.66 -10.65 24.19
C PHE A 4 1.66 -11.81 24.11
N ALA A 5 2.96 -11.50 24.11
CA ALA A 5 4.02 -12.51 24.07
C ALA A 5 3.96 -13.50 25.24
N ASP A 6 3.75 -12.99 26.46
CA ASP A 6 3.65 -13.82 27.66
C ASP A 6 2.42 -14.74 27.58
N ALA A 7 1.26 -14.18 27.20
CA ALA A 7 0.04 -14.97 27.04
C ALA A 7 0.13 -16.02 25.92
N LEU A 8 0.85 -15.72 24.83
CA LEU A 8 1.11 -16.66 23.74
C LEU A 8 1.99 -17.82 24.23
N ALA A 9 3.07 -17.52 24.95
CA ALA A 9 3.96 -18.52 25.53
C ALA A 9 3.21 -19.42 26.53
N ASP A 10 2.45 -18.83 27.45
CA ASP A 10 1.63 -19.55 28.43
C ASP A 10 0.57 -20.45 27.78
N ALA A 11 0.08 -20.08 26.59
CA ALA A 11 -0.89 -20.85 25.85
C ALA A 11 -0.27 -21.98 25.00
N GLY A 12 1.06 -22.07 24.89
CA GLY A 12 1.77 -23.07 24.09
C GLY A 12 2.26 -22.58 22.72
N GLY A 13 2.40 -21.27 22.53
CA GLY A 13 2.97 -20.69 21.31
C GLY A 13 2.09 -20.91 20.07
N ALA A 14 2.71 -21.26 18.94
CA ALA A 14 2.01 -21.56 17.70
C ALA A 14 1.05 -22.77 17.83
N ALA A 15 1.30 -23.67 18.77
CA ALA A 15 0.46 -24.83 19.06
C ALA A 15 -0.67 -24.53 20.06
N ALA A 16 -0.88 -23.27 20.44
CA ALA A 16 -1.91 -22.91 21.40
C ALA A 16 -3.32 -23.32 20.94
N PRO A 17 -4.18 -23.80 21.87
CA PRO A 17 -5.45 -24.40 21.53
C PRO A 17 -6.46 -23.35 21.03
N ARG A 18 -7.39 -23.76 20.16
CA ARG A 18 -8.29 -22.85 19.41
C ARG A 18 -9.18 -22.01 20.33
N GLU A 19 -9.51 -22.51 21.52
CA GLU A 19 -10.28 -21.83 22.56
C GLU A 19 -9.60 -20.54 23.04
N ARG A 20 -8.27 -20.44 22.91
CA ARG A 20 -7.49 -19.25 23.28
C ARG A 20 -7.42 -18.21 22.17
N ALA A 21 -7.86 -18.54 20.94
CA ALA A 21 -7.69 -17.67 19.77
C ALA A 21 -8.35 -16.29 19.94
N GLY A 22 -9.55 -16.23 20.54
CA GLY A 22 -10.23 -14.96 20.80
C GLY A 22 -9.45 -14.05 21.75
N GLN A 23 -8.95 -14.60 22.85
CA GLN A 23 -8.12 -13.85 23.81
C GLN A 23 -6.81 -13.38 23.17
N LEU A 24 -6.12 -14.27 22.46
CA LEU A 24 -4.85 -13.95 21.80
C LEU A 24 -5.05 -12.88 20.72
N ARG A 25 -6.16 -12.90 19.98
CA ARG A 25 -6.49 -11.88 18.98
C ARG A 25 -6.66 -10.50 19.61
N THR A 26 -7.42 -10.40 20.70
CA THR A 26 -7.59 -9.13 21.43
C THR A 26 -6.26 -8.58 21.97
N LEU A 27 -5.37 -9.46 22.45
CA LEU A 27 -4.04 -9.05 22.90
C LEU A 27 -3.14 -8.63 21.74
N LEU A 28 -3.21 -9.33 20.60
CA LEU A 28 -2.49 -8.98 19.39
C LEU A 28 -2.93 -7.62 18.85
N GLU A 29 -4.23 -7.31 18.83
CA GLU A 29 -4.74 -6.00 18.40
C GLU A 29 -4.11 -4.86 19.22
N ARG A 30 -4.13 -4.99 20.55
CA ARG A 30 -3.49 -4.02 21.46
C ARG A 30 -1.99 -3.89 21.22
N GLU A 31 -1.33 -5.01 20.93
CA GLU A 31 0.10 -5.04 20.65
C GLU A 31 0.42 -4.35 19.32
N LEU A 32 -0.42 -4.52 18.30
CA LEU A 32 -0.30 -3.83 17.02
C LEU A 32 -0.55 -2.32 17.16
N ASP A 33 -1.50 -1.91 18.01
CA ASP A 33 -1.73 -0.49 18.34
C ASP A 33 -0.54 0.14 19.05
N ARG A 34 0.03 -0.56 20.04
CA ARG A 34 1.30 -0.16 20.67
C ARG A 34 2.40 -0.03 19.63
N GLY A 35 2.52 -1.03 18.75
CA GLY A 35 3.52 -1.06 17.71
C GLY A 35 3.42 0.13 16.74
N ALA A 36 2.20 0.51 16.38
CA ALA A 36 1.97 1.66 15.51
C ALA A 36 2.36 2.97 16.20
N ALA A 37 2.06 3.12 17.49
CA ALA A 37 2.48 4.27 18.28
C ALA A 37 4.00 4.32 18.48
N GLU A 38 4.66 3.17 18.64
CA GLU A 38 6.11 3.03 18.73
C GLU A 38 6.79 3.43 17.41
N LEU A 39 6.25 3.03 16.25
CA LEU A 39 6.80 3.39 14.93
C LEU A 39 6.79 4.90 14.66
N ALA A 40 5.91 5.65 15.32
CA ALA A 40 5.90 7.12 15.25
C ALA A 40 7.06 7.79 16.03
N LYS A 41 7.77 7.05 16.89
CA LYS A 41 8.87 7.58 17.71
C LYS A 41 10.20 7.60 16.94
N PRO A 42 11.16 8.46 17.29
CA PRO A 42 12.48 8.49 16.62
C PRO A 42 13.27 7.17 16.67
N ARG A 43 13.03 6.36 17.71
CA ARG A 43 13.55 5.01 17.92
C ARG A 43 12.42 4.15 18.48
N SER A 44 12.32 2.90 18.03
CA SER A 44 11.19 2.02 18.36
C SER A 44 11.68 0.69 18.91
N GLY A 45 10.98 0.16 19.91
CA GLY A 45 11.24 -1.19 20.43
C GLY A 45 12.44 -1.34 21.38
N TYR A 46 13.04 -0.24 21.86
CA TYR A 46 14.22 -0.25 22.75
C TYR A 46 13.94 -0.61 24.22
N GLY A 47 12.82 -1.27 24.49
CA GLY A 47 12.49 -1.85 25.80
C GLY A 47 11.66 -3.11 25.62
N ASP A 48 10.69 -3.04 24.71
CA ASP A 48 9.93 -4.20 24.25
C ASP A 48 9.83 -4.13 22.72
N PRO A 49 10.47 -5.07 21.99
CA PRO A 49 10.49 -5.06 20.53
C PRO A 49 9.10 -4.92 19.92
N LEU A 50 9.01 -4.27 18.77
CA LEU A 50 7.80 -4.25 17.96
C LEU A 50 7.45 -5.70 17.56
N ALA A 51 6.23 -6.14 17.84
CA ALA A 51 5.79 -7.46 17.41
C ALA A 51 5.10 -7.40 16.05
N VAL A 52 5.46 -8.33 15.18
CA VAL A 52 4.62 -8.80 14.07
C VAL A 52 4.18 -10.23 14.38
N ALA A 53 3.05 -10.67 13.83
CA ALA A 53 2.56 -12.03 14.04
C ALA A 53 2.43 -12.76 12.71
N VAL A 54 2.82 -14.04 12.68
CA VAL A 54 2.76 -14.92 11.51
C VAL A 54 2.01 -16.20 11.88
N ALA A 55 1.12 -16.66 11.02
CA ALA A 55 0.36 -17.88 11.25
C ALA A 55 0.19 -18.68 9.96
N ALA A 56 0.27 -20.00 10.06
CA ALA A 56 -0.15 -20.92 9.01
C ALA A 56 -1.65 -21.18 9.14
N VAL A 57 -2.40 -20.95 8.06
CA VAL A 57 -3.85 -21.15 8.01
C VAL A 57 -4.17 -22.20 6.93
N PRO A 58 -4.70 -23.37 7.31
CA PRO A 58 -5.05 -24.43 6.35
C PRO A 58 -5.94 -23.92 5.22
N GLY A 59 -5.58 -24.24 3.98
CA GLY A 59 -6.29 -23.81 2.77
C GLY A 59 -6.06 -22.35 2.35
N THR A 60 -5.48 -21.52 3.21
CA THR A 60 -5.19 -20.09 2.92
C THR A 60 -3.70 -19.87 2.67
N GLY A 61 -2.82 -20.47 3.46
CA GLY A 61 -1.36 -20.29 3.42
C GLY A 61 -0.83 -19.55 4.65
N LEU A 62 0.33 -18.90 4.51
CA LEU A 62 0.88 -18.05 5.56
C LEU A 62 0.19 -16.69 5.56
N LEU A 63 -0.26 -16.27 6.74
CA LEU A 63 -0.73 -14.92 7.02
C LEU A 63 0.24 -14.24 7.97
N ALA A 64 0.53 -12.96 7.73
CA ALA A 64 1.23 -12.14 8.72
C ALA A 64 0.61 -10.76 8.86
N VAL A 65 0.64 -10.22 10.07
CA VAL A 65 0.13 -8.88 10.38
C VAL A 65 1.24 -7.98 10.93
N ALA A 66 1.26 -6.73 10.45
CA ALA A 66 2.21 -5.71 10.86
C ALA A 66 1.50 -4.47 11.42
N PRO A 67 2.14 -3.71 12.33
CA PRO A 67 1.55 -2.52 12.97
C PRO A 67 1.54 -1.28 12.06
N VAL A 68 1.21 -1.44 10.79
CA VAL A 68 1.14 -0.38 9.77
C VAL A 68 -0.24 -0.36 9.11
N PRO A 69 -0.67 0.74 8.47
CA PRO A 69 -1.98 0.80 7.81
C PRO A 69 -2.10 -0.14 6.60
N ALA A 70 -3.23 -0.83 6.47
CA ALA A 70 -3.54 -1.67 5.30
C ALA A 70 -3.65 -0.88 3.98
N SER A 71 -3.86 0.45 4.06
CA SER A 71 -3.85 1.35 2.91
C SER A 71 -2.52 1.36 2.16
N LEU A 72 -1.42 0.87 2.78
CA LEU A 72 -0.14 0.64 2.11
C LEU A 72 -0.30 -0.12 0.79
N ARG A 73 -1.20 -1.12 0.74
CA ARG A 73 -1.46 -1.91 -0.48
C ARG A 73 -1.84 -1.05 -1.69
N ALA A 74 -2.54 0.06 -1.45
CA ALA A 74 -3.04 0.97 -2.49
C ALA A 74 -2.27 2.29 -2.56
N ASP A 75 -1.48 2.62 -1.55
CA ASP A 75 -0.68 3.85 -1.51
C ASP A 75 0.61 3.59 -0.72
N PRO A 76 1.74 3.36 -1.42
CA PRO A 76 3.01 3.06 -0.77
C PRO A 76 3.55 4.20 0.10
N TYR A 77 3.07 5.44 -0.09
CA TYR A 77 3.52 6.61 0.66
C TYR A 77 2.79 6.78 2.00
N LYS A 78 1.89 5.84 2.37
CA LYS A 78 1.17 5.87 3.65
C LYS A 78 2.03 5.55 4.86
N VAL A 79 3.21 4.99 4.66
CA VAL A 79 4.15 4.64 5.73
C VAL A 79 5.43 5.43 5.56
N ASP A 80 6.08 5.72 6.69
CA ASP A 80 7.44 6.24 6.67
C ASP A 80 8.46 5.13 6.38
N GLU A 81 9.72 5.53 6.20
CA GLU A 81 10.82 4.62 5.88
C GLU A 81 10.99 3.50 6.92
N ARG A 82 10.91 3.78 8.23
CA ARG A 82 11.11 2.75 9.26
C ARG A 82 9.98 1.73 9.26
N ALA A 83 8.74 2.21 9.17
CA ALA A 83 7.57 1.36 9.04
C ALA A 83 7.66 0.49 7.78
N TRP A 84 8.16 1.07 6.67
CA TRP A 84 8.45 0.32 5.45
C TRP A 84 9.50 -0.78 5.67
N LEU A 85 10.63 -0.51 6.34
CA LEU A 85 11.67 -1.52 6.57
C LEU A 85 11.15 -2.74 7.35
N VAL A 86 10.26 -2.53 8.33
CA VAL A 86 9.59 -3.63 9.04
C VAL A 86 8.70 -4.43 8.08
N VAL A 87 7.95 -3.76 7.21
CA VAL A 87 7.09 -4.44 6.22
C VAL A 87 7.92 -5.18 5.18
N ALA A 88 9.04 -4.61 4.73
CA ALA A 88 9.94 -5.22 3.76
C ALA A 88 10.57 -6.50 4.33
N ALA A 89 11.04 -6.46 5.58
CA ALA A 89 11.51 -7.65 6.29
C ALA A 89 10.40 -8.72 6.38
N LEU A 90 9.17 -8.33 6.72
CA LEU A 90 8.05 -9.27 6.83
C LEU A 90 7.66 -9.88 5.48
N ALA A 91 7.61 -9.07 4.42
CA ALA A 91 7.35 -9.53 3.07
C ALA A 91 8.43 -10.52 2.62
N GLY A 92 9.71 -10.22 2.87
CA GLY A 92 10.81 -11.11 2.54
C GLY A 92 10.75 -12.43 3.30
N ALA A 93 10.47 -12.37 4.60
CA ALA A 93 10.37 -13.56 5.44
C ALA A 93 9.23 -14.50 5.01
N LEU A 94 8.09 -13.94 4.60
CA LEU A 94 7.00 -14.70 4.01
C LEU A 94 7.39 -15.37 2.68
N VAL A 95 8.19 -14.69 1.85
CA VAL A 95 8.68 -15.28 0.59
C VAL A 95 9.67 -16.41 0.85
N VAL A 96 10.55 -16.28 1.85
CA VAL A 96 11.47 -17.35 2.25
C VAL A 96 10.71 -18.60 2.71
N ALA A 97 9.69 -18.42 3.54
CA ALA A 97 8.95 -19.54 4.12
C ALA A 97 7.85 -20.13 3.22
N GLY A 98 7.33 -19.32 2.29
CA GLY A 98 6.08 -19.63 1.60
C GLY A 98 6.06 -19.37 0.10
N GLY A 99 7.00 -18.56 -0.40
CA GLY A 99 7.10 -18.19 -1.80
C GLY A 99 6.16 -17.06 -2.22
N ARG A 100 5.77 -17.09 -3.49
CA ARG A 100 5.09 -16.00 -4.22
C ARG A 100 3.80 -16.50 -4.89
N PRO A 101 2.82 -15.62 -5.21
CA PRO A 101 2.80 -14.18 -4.98
C PRO A 101 2.29 -13.80 -3.57
N LEU A 102 2.72 -12.63 -3.11
CA LEU A 102 2.17 -11.92 -1.98
C LEU A 102 0.85 -11.24 -2.37
N SER A 103 -0.13 -11.34 -1.48
CA SER A 103 -1.32 -10.50 -1.46
C SER A 103 -1.42 -9.77 -0.13
N ALA A 104 -2.20 -8.68 -0.10
CA ALA A 104 -2.35 -7.85 1.07
C ALA A 104 -3.82 -7.49 1.33
N GLY A 105 -4.15 -7.27 2.59
CA GLY A 105 -5.49 -6.91 3.04
C GLY A 105 -5.43 -6.19 4.38
N ALA A 106 -6.55 -6.22 5.10
CA ALA A 106 -6.67 -5.61 6.41
C ALA A 106 -6.91 -6.67 7.49
N PHE A 107 -6.20 -6.51 8.60
CA PHE A 107 -6.54 -7.08 9.88
C PHE A 107 -7.35 -6.07 10.70
N GLU A 108 -7.89 -6.50 11.85
CA GLU A 108 -8.60 -5.66 12.82
C GLU A 108 -7.86 -4.34 13.08
N GLY A 109 -8.63 -3.26 13.28
CA GLY A 109 -8.06 -1.90 13.41
C GLY A 109 -7.42 -1.34 12.14
N GLY A 110 -7.59 -1.98 10.97
CA GLY A 110 -7.06 -1.51 9.69
C GLY A 110 -5.55 -1.74 9.54
N ARG A 111 -5.00 -2.72 10.26
CA ARG A 111 -3.59 -3.10 10.20
C ARG A 111 -3.28 -3.92 8.94
N LEU A 112 -2.08 -3.79 8.40
CA LEU A 112 -1.68 -4.51 7.20
C LEU A 112 -1.62 -6.00 7.48
N LEU A 113 -2.41 -6.76 6.72
CA LEU A 113 -2.31 -8.21 6.61
C LEU A 113 -1.61 -8.54 5.30
N LEU A 114 -0.60 -9.40 5.34
CA LEU A 114 0.06 -10.00 4.18
C LEU A 114 -0.25 -11.48 4.12
N ARG A 115 -0.34 -12.03 2.91
CA ARG A 115 -0.50 -13.45 2.66
C ARG A 115 0.52 -13.93 1.65
N ALA A 116 1.09 -15.09 1.93
CA ALA A 116 1.94 -15.85 1.01
C ALA A 116 1.40 -17.29 0.87
N PRO A 117 1.83 -18.06 -0.15
CA PRO A 117 1.68 -19.51 -0.14
C PRO A 117 2.48 -20.12 1.04
N GLY A 118 2.43 -21.44 1.20
CA GLY A 118 3.18 -22.17 2.23
C GLY A 118 2.52 -22.24 3.60
N ASP A 119 3.20 -22.89 4.54
CA ASP A 119 2.67 -23.30 5.85
C ASP A 119 3.70 -23.28 6.99
N ASP A 120 4.93 -22.81 6.75
CA ASP A 120 5.97 -22.75 7.78
C ASP A 120 6.04 -21.36 8.47
N ALA A 121 5.16 -21.15 9.45
CA ALA A 121 5.11 -19.90 10.20
C ALA A 121 6.33 -19.67 11.10
N GLU A 122 7.01 -20.74 11.53
CA GLU A 122 8.21 -20.65 12.38
C GLU A 122 9.42 -20.21 11.57
N LEU A 123 9.60 -20.76 10.36
CA LEU A 123 10.62 -20.31 9.41
C LEU A 123 10.40 -18.84 9.02
N ALA A 124 9.15 -18.45 8.77
CA ALA A 124 8.83 -17.05 8.49
C ALA A 124 9.18 -16.14 9.68
N ALA A 125 8.94 -16.57 10.91
CA ALA A 125 9.31 -15.78 12.08
C ALA A 125 10.83 -15.65 12.23
N LEU A 126 11.57 -16.74 12.03
CA LEU A 126 13.03 -16.76 12.08
C LEU A 126 13.64 -15.84 11.01
N ALA A 127 13.20 -15.97 9.75
CA ALA A 127 13.69 -15.14 8.65
C ALA A 127 13.41 -13.65 8.86
N PHE A 128 12.27 -13.30 9.47
CA PHE A 128 11.97 -11.92 9.83
C PHE A 128 12.96 -11.37 10.86
N ASP A 129 13.23 -12.14 11.92
CA ASP A 129 14.15 -11.74 12.99
C ASP A 129 15.56 -11.51 12.45
N GLU A 130 16.00 -12.35 11.50
CA GLU A 130 17.27 -12.16 10.78
C GLU A 130 17.27 -10.88 9.95
N TYR A 131 16.23 -10.65 9.13
CA TYR A 131 16.16 -9.47 8.27
C TYR A 131 16.07 -8.14 9.02
N VAL A 132 15.46 -8.12 10.19
CA VAL A 132 15.26 -6.90 10.97
C VAL A 132 16.40 -6.59 11.95
N ALA A 133 17.32 -7.53 12.18
CA ALA A 133 18.40 -7.40 13.17
C ALA A 133 19.27 -6.15 12.95
N ASP A 134 19.58 -5.86 11.68
CA ASP A 134 20.45 -4.74 11.27
C ASP A 134 19.69 -3.45 10.94
N VAL A 135 18.35 -3.46 11.07
CA VAL A 135 17.56 -2.26 10.81
C VAL A 135 17.86 -1.20 11.88
N ASN A 136 18.38 -0.07 11.44
CA ASN A 136 18.80 0.99 12.33
C ASN A 136 17.59 1.61 13.05
N ARG A 137 17.73 1.88 14.36
CA ARG A 137 16.73 2.54 15.22
C ARG A 137 15.39 1.81 15.38
N VAL A 138 15.30 0.57 14.92
CA VAL A 138 14.13 -0.29 15.09
C VAL A 138 14.56 -1.59 15.76
N ARG A 139 13.79 -2.03 16.74
CA ARG A 139 13.87 -3.39 17.29
C ARG A 139 12.50 -4.01 17.12
N ALA A 140 12.44 -5.07 16.33
CA ALA A 140 11.23 -5.83 16.08
C ALA A 140 11.52 -7.31 16.23
N ARG A 141 10.45 -8.09 16.37
CA ARG A 141 10.49 -9.54 16.34
C ARG A 141 9.20 -10.11 15.74
N ALA A 142 9.28 -11.27 15.14
CA ALA A 142 8.11 -12.02 14.71
C ALA A 142 7.68 -13.04 15.75
N LEU A 143 6.37 -13.26 15.83
CA LEU A 143 5.78 -14.29 16.68
C LEU A 143 4.95 -15.24 15.82
N ALA A 144 5.33 -16.52 15.84
CA ALA A 144 4.49 -17.58 15.28
C ALA A 144 3.27 -17.77 16.20
N VAL A 145 2.07 -17.63 15.64
CA VAL A 145 0.80 -17.71 16.36
C VAL A 145 -0.09 -18.81 15.77
N PRO A 146 -1.06 -19.34 16.53
CA PRO A 146 -2.01 -20.30 15.98
C PRO A 146 -2.81 -19.70 14.81
N GLY A 147 -3.04 -20.48 13.76
CA GLY A 147 -3.81 -20.06 12.57
C GLY A 147 -5.15 -19.41 12.89
N ALA A 148 -5.86 -19.92 13.91
CA ALA A 148 -7.14 -19.41 14.38
C ALA A 148 -7.12 -17.94 14.83
N VAL A 149 -5.95 -17.39 15.17
CA VAL A 149 -5.79 -15.97 15.54
C VAL A 149 -6.00 -15.07 14.32
N LEU A 150 -5.41 -15.43 13.16
CA LEU A 150 -5.43 -14.62 11.93
C LEU A 150 -6.48 -15.06 10.90
N GLU A 151 -6.97 -16.30 10.97
CA GLU A 151 -7.94 -16.89 10.04
C GLU A 151 -9.14 -15.99 9.70
N PRO A 152 -9.79 -15.28 10.65
CA PRO A 152 -10.95 -14.44 10.32
C PRO A 152 -10.65 -13.27 9.36
N ALA A 153 -9.38 -12.86 9.24
CA ALA A 153 -8.98 -11.73 8.39
C ALA A 153 -8.61 -12.15 6.96
N ALA A 154 -8.66 -13.45 6.63
CA ALA A 154 -8.29 -13.97 5.31
C ALA A 154 -9.24 -13.57 4.16
N GLY A 155 -10.40 -12.99 4.45
CA GLY A 155 -11.50 -12.83 3.49
C GLY A 155 -11.37 -11.70 2.45
N ASP A 156 -10.52 -10.68 2.65
CA ASP A 156 -10.39 -9.53 1.73
C ASP A 156 -8.91 -9.25 1.37
N LEU A 157 -8.25 -10.26 0.83
CA LEU A 157 -6.89 -10.17 0.32
C LEU A 157 -6.89 -9.82 -1.18
N ARG A 158 -6.08 -8.84 -1.57
CA ARG A 158 -5.96 -8.36 -2.96
C ARG A 158 -4.50 -8.15 -3.32
N ASP A 159 -4.22 -8.06 -4.61
CA ASP A 159 -2.90 -7.68 -5.08
C ASP A 159 -2.53 -6.24 -4.63
N PRO A 160 -1.24 -5.99 -4.32
CA PRO A 160 -0.70 -4.63 -4.25
C PRO A 160 -0.91 -3.88 -5.57
N ILE A 161 -1.10 -2.56 -5.49
CA ILE A 161 -1.41 -1.73 -6.67
C ILE A 161 -0.17 -1.57 -7.57
N GLY A 162 -0.28 -1.99 -8.82
CA GLY A 162 0.76 -1.85 -9.83
C GLY A 162 1.90 -2.89 -9.73
N ALA A 163 2.55 -3.13 -10.88
CA ALA A 163 3.61 -4.13 -11.01
C ALA A 163 4.90 -3.75 -10.24
N ARG A 164 5.13 -2.46 -10.02
CA ARG A 164 6.30 -1.92 -9.30
C ARG A 164 6.00 -1.45 -7.88
N HIS A 165 4.89 -1.92 -7.29
CA HIS A 165 4.61 -1.67 -5.89
C HIS A 165 5.81 -2.06 -5.00
N PRO A 166 6.16 -1.32 -3.93
CA PRO A 166 7.26 -1.70 -3.04
C PRO A 166 7.19 -3.14 -2.51
N LEU A 167 5.98 -3.65 -2.22
CA LEU A 167 5.79 -5.07 -1.86
C LEU A 167 6.22 -6.05 -2.97
N ARG A 168 6.06 -5.71 -4.25
CA ARG A 168 6.54 -6.52 -5.38
C ARG A 168 8.06 -6.46 -5.51
N ILE A 169 8.65 -5.30 -5.23
CA ILE A 169 10.11 -5.10 -5.18
C ILE A 169 10.70 -5.96 -4.05
N ALA A 170 10.12 -5.87 -2.84
CA ALA A 170 10.56 -6.66 -1.69
C ALA A 170 10.43 -8.17 -1.94
N GLU A 171 9.33 -8.57 -2.58
CA GLU A 171 9.11 -9.94 -3.01
C GLU A 171 10.17 -10.44 -4.01
N ALA A 172 10.52 -9.61 -5.00
CA ALA A 172 11.55 -9.93 -5.99
C ALA A 172 12.95 -10.02 -5.35
N LEU A 173 13.30 -9.09 -4.45
CA LEU A 173 14.57 -9.13 -3.70
C LEU A 173 14.69 -10.41 -2.88
N ALA A 174 13.66 -10.77 -2.12
CA ALA A 174 13.67 -11.98 -1.32
C ALA A 174 13.78 -13.25 -2.18
N ALA A 175 13.15 -13.28 -3.35
CA ALA A 175 13.29 -14.39 -4.29
C ALA A 175 14.71 -14.53 -4.87
N LEU A 176 15.50 -13.44 -4.86
CA LEU A 176 16.93 -13.46 -5.21
C LEU A 176 17.83 -13.82 -4.00
N GLY A 177 17.26 -14.10 -2.84
CA GLY A 177 17.99 -14.36 -1.60
C GLY A 177 18.54 -13.09 -0.94
N ALA A 178 18.10 -11.91 -1.36
CA ALA A 178 18.51 -10.62 -0.80
C ALA A 178 17.55 -10.19 0.33
N ASN A 179 18.08 -9.50 1.35
CA ASN A 179 17.27 -8.92 2.43
C ASN A 179 16.54 -7.67 1.93
N PRO A 180 15.19 -7.66 1.86
CA PRO A 180 14.45 -6.50 1.37
C PRO A 180 14.48 -5.27 2.30
N ALA A 181 14.86 -5.47 3.58
CA ALA A 181 15.00 -4.40 4.56
C ALA A 181 16.41 -3.80 4.60
N ASP A 182 17.33 -4.27 3.76
CA ASP A 182 18.65 -3.66 3.56
C ASP A 182 18.62 -2.76 2.31
N PRO A 183 18.74 -1.43 2.45
CA PRO A 183 18.79 -0.52 1.31
C PRO A 183 19.92 -0.84 0.31
N ALA A 184 21.08 -1.31 0.80
CA ALA A 184 22.20 -1.65 -0.07
C ALA A 184 21.92 -2.88 -0.93
N ALA A 185 21.09 -3.79 -0.44
CA ALA A 185 20.66 -4.97 -1.19
C ALA A 185 19.75 -4.59 -2.36
N ALA A 186 18.91 -3.56 -2.21
CA ALA A 186 18.09 -3.06 -3.30
C ALA A 186 18.96 -2.49 -4.44
N ASP A 187 19.93 -1.64 -4.10
CA ASP A 187 20.85 -1.04 -5.07
C ASP A 187 21.69 -2.12 -5.79
N ALA A 188 22.21 -3.10 -5.05
CA ALA A 188 23.04 -4.16 -5.62
C ALA A 188 22.28 -5.12 -6.57
N ASN A 189 20.95 -5.18 -6.45
CA ASN A 189 20.10 -6.10 -7.22
C ASN A 189 19.14 -5.38 -8.18
N GLU A 190 19.29 -4.07 -8.40
CA GLU A 190 18.34 -3.24 -9.16
C GLU A 190 17.99 -3.87 -10.52
N ASP A 191 19.00 -4.18 -11.34
CA ASP A 191 18.80 -4.76 -12.67
C ASP A 191 18.10 -6.13 -12.62
N ALA A 192 18.47 -6.98 -11.67
CA ALA A 192 17.88 -8.30 -11.50
C ALA A 192 16.41 -8.21 -11.05
N VAL A 193 16.10 -7.28 -10.16
CA VAL A 193 14.73 -6.99 -9.72
C VAL A 193 13.90 -6.45 -10.87
N LEU A 194 14.42 -5.48 -11.64
CA LEU A 194 13.73 -4.92 -12.80
C LEU A 194 13.46 -5.98 -13.86
N ALA A 195 14.42 -6.88 -14.11
CA ALA A 195 14.24 -8.01 -15.01
C ALA A 195 13.16 -8.99 -14.51
N ALA A 196 13.15 -9.30 -13.20
CA ALA A 196 12.18 -10.21 -12.59
C ALA A 196 10.75 -9.65 -12.55
N LEU A 197 10.59 -8.33 -12.41
CA LEU A 197 9.30 -7.65 -12.50
C LEU A 197 8.82 -7.49 -13.95
N GLY A 198 9.72 -7.70 -14.91
CA GLY A 198 9.46 -7.52 -16.33
C GLY A 198 9.34 -6.05 -16.74
N PRO A 199 9.07 -5.79 -18.02
CA PRO A 199 8.79 -4.44 -18.47
C PRO A 199 7.60 -3.89 -17.68
N ASP A 200 7.72 -2.64 -17.24
CA ASP A 200 6.60 -1.96 -16.61
C ASP A 200 5.52 -1.76 -17.68
N ALA A 201 4.55 -2.67 -17.73
CA ALA A 201 3.37 -2.48 -18.57
C ALA A 201 2.62 -1.19 -18.19
N HIS A 202 2.96 -0.62 -17.02
CA HIS A 202 2.44 0.63 -16.47
C HIS A 202 3.58 1.57 -16.11
N GLN A 203 4.49 1.84 -17.07
CA GLN A 203 5.22 3.10 -17.05
C GLN A 203 4.16 4.21 -17.21
N ALA A 204 3.47 4.54 -16.11
CA ALA A 204 2.65 5.71 -15.97
C ALA A 204 3.63 6.88 -16.16
N THR A 205 3.77 7.29 -17.40
CA THR A 205 4.36 8.57 -17.74
C THR A 205 3.64 9.55 -16.82
N ARG A 206 4.39 10.27 -15.99
CA ARG A 206 3.79 11.22 -15.05
C ARG A 206 2.80 12.08 -15.84
N PRO A 207 1.74 12.65 -15.24
CA PRO A 207 0.79 13.48 -15.99
C PRO A 207 1.42 14.57 -16.88
N HIS A 208 2.68 14.98 -16.63
CA HIS A 208 3.45 15.91 -17.47
C HIS A 208 4.27 15.25 -18.59
N ASP A 209 4.55 13.96 -18.51
CA ASP A 209 5.34 13.20 -19.46
C ASP A 209 4.47 12.36 -20.41
N ASP A 210 3.13 12.36 -20.24
CA ASP A 210 2.22 11.63 -21.12
C ASP A 210 2.44 12.07 -22.59
N PRO A 211 2.72 11.14 -23.52
CA PRO A 211 3.08 11.48 -24.89
C PRO A 211 1.92 12.13 -25.65
N ASP A 212 0.67 11.84 -25.28
CA ASP A 212 -0.51 12.43 -25.88
C ASP A 212 -0.79 13.81 -25.27
N PRO A 213 -0.78 14.91 -26.06
CA PRO A 213 -0.95 16.25 -25.52
C PRO A 213 -2.29 16.48 -24.82
N ALA A 214 -3.40 15.94 -25.35
CA ALA A 214 -4.72 16.15 -24.78
C ALA A 214 -4.88 15.36 -23.48
N ARG A 215 -4.41 14.10 -23.46
CA ARG A 215 -4.39 13.26 -22.26
C ARG A 215 -3.46 13.83 -21.19
N ARG A 216 -2.27 14.32 -21.56
CA ARG A 216 -1.35 15.04 -20.66
C ARG A 216 -2.04 16.20 -19.95
N VAL A 217 -2.73 17.05 -20.72
CA VAL A 217 -3.47 18.20 -20.19
C VAL A 217 -4.63 17.76 -19.29
N ALA A 218 -5.41 16.76 -19.69
CA ALA A 218 -6.52 16.22 -18.91
C ALA A 218 -6.04 15.71 -17.54
N ARG A 219 -4.98 14.89 -17.55
CA ARG A 219 -4.38 14.32 -16.34
C ARG A 219 -3.87 15.41 -15.40
N ARG A 220 -3.19 16.44 -15.93
CA ARG A 220 -2.72 17.60 -15.13
C ARG A 220 -3.85 18.41 -14.52
N ILE A 221 -4.94 18.64 -15.26
CA ILE A 221 -6.12 19.35 -14.76
C ILE A 221 -6.74 18.56 -13.60
N LEU A 222 -7.04 17.27 -13.81
CA LEU A 222 -7.71 16.43 -12.83
C LEU A 222 -6.86 16.20 -11.59
N GLN A 223 -5.55 15.94 -11.75
CA GLN A 223 -4.60 15.79 -10.65
C GLN A 223 -4.58 17.03 -9.76
N ARG A 224 -4.50 18.22 -10.36
CA ARG A 224 -4.48 19.48 -9.59
C ARG A 224 -5.80 19.70 -8.84
N LEU A 225 -6.94 19.48 -9.49
CA LEU A 225 -8.24 19.63 -8.84
C LEU A 225 -8.43 18.63 -7.69
N ALA A 226 -7.98 17.38 -7.88
CA ALA A 226 -8.05 16.34 -6.86
C ALA A 226 -7.16 16.68 -5.66
N GLY A 227 -5.93 17.15 -5.92
CA GLY A 227 -5.01 17.62 -4.88
C GLY A 227 -5.52 18.85 -4.11
N MET A 228 -6.31 19.70 -4.75
CA MET A 228 -7.00 20.82 -4.08
C MET A 228 -8.33 20.43 -3.42
N GLY A 229 -8.74 19.16 -3.48
CA GLY A 229 -9.99 18.67 -2.91
C GLY A 229 -11.26 19.22 -3.58
N LYS A 230 -11.20 19.57 -4.88
CA LYS A 230 -12.31 20.18 -5.65
C LYS A 230 -13.38 19.17 -6.04
N TRP A 231 -13.99 18.53 -5.03
CA TRP A 231 -15.02 17.52 -5.15
C TRP A 231 -16.36 18.05 -4.64
N GLY A 232 -17.46 17.70 -5.33
CA GLY A 232 -18.82 18.00 -4.89
C GLY A 232 -19.07 19.48 -4.57
N GLY A 233 -19.11 19.83 -3.28
CA GLY A 233 -19.41 21.19 -2.81
C GLY A 233 -18.30 22.22 -3.05
N TYR A 234 -17.04 21.77 -3.19
CA TYR A 234 -15.88 22.64 -3.37
C TYR A 234 -15.45 22.69 -4.84
N HIS A 235 -15.44 23.88 -5.42
CA HIS A 235 -15.39 24.08 -6.87
C HIS A 235 -14.43 25.22 -7.25
N THR A 236 -14.17 25.37 -8.54
CA THR A 236 -13.36 26.46 -9.10
C THR A 236 -14.05 27.05 -10.33
N GLU A 237 -13.75 28.30 -10.66
CA GLU A 237 -14.09 28.88 -11.95
C GLU A 237 -13.44 28.07 -13.09
N PHE A 238 -14.18 27.87 -14.19
CA PHE A 238 -13.72 27.11 -15.36
C PHE A 238 -12.46 27.73 -15.99
N SER A 239 -12.38 29.06 -16.06
CA SER A 239 -11.21 29.78 -16.60
C SER A 239 -9.91 29.48 -15.84
N HIS A 240 -10.00 28.95 -14.62
CA HIS A 240 -8.84 28.55 -13.83
C HIS A 240 -8.26 27.19 -14.25
N LEU A 241 -8.97 26.39 -15.06
CA LEU A 241 -8.47 25.12 -15.55
C LEU A 241 -7.17 25.30 -16.36
N ALA A 242 -7.08 26.34 -17.18
CA ALA A 242 -5.90 26.63 -17.97
C ALA A 242 -4.76 27.37 -17.20
N ARG A 243 -4.94 27.70 -15.91
CA ARG A 243 -3.86 28.30 -15.11
C ARG A 243 -2.67 27.34 -15.00
N GLY A 244 -1.45 27.83 -15.21
CA GLY A 244 -0.23 27.00 -15.18
C GLY A 244 0.09 26.26 -16.48
N PHE A 245 -0.68 26.50 -17.55
CA PHE A 245 -0.34 26.12 -18.92
C PHE A 245 0.14 27.36 -19.69
N ALA A 246 1.13 27.20 -20.58
CA ALA A 246 1.77 28.28 -21.32
C ALA A 246 1.60 28.10 -22.84
N GLY A 247 1.53 29.19 -23.59
CA GLY A 247 1.45 29.15 -25.05
C GLY A 247 0.24 28.34 -25.56
N ASN A 248 0.48 27.48 -26.56
CA ASN A 248 -0.55 26.65 -27.20
C ASN A 248 -1.23 25.65 -26.24
N ASP A 249 -0.55 25.26 -25.16
CA ASP A 249 -1.12 24.35 -24.15
C ASP A 249 -2.29 24.99 -23.38
N ARG A 250 -2.37 26.33 -23.37
CA ARG A 250 -3.45 27.04 -22.69
C ARG A 250 -4.78 26.90 -23.42
N ALA A 251 -4.77 27.09 -24.74
CA ALA A 251 -5.95 26.88 -25.58
C ALA A 251 -6.38 25.39 -25.57
N LEU A 252 -5.41 24.48 -25.59
CA LEU A 252 -5.67 23.05 -25.44
C LEU A 252 -6.28 22.72 -24.07
N ALA A 253 -5.86 23.38 -22.99
CA ALA A 253 -6.43 23.20 -21.66
C ALA A 253 -7.89 23.67 -21.55
N ASP A 254 -8.26 24.74 -22.25
CA ASP A 254 -9.65 25.18 -22.32
C ASP A 254 -10.51 24.15 -23.08
N ASP A 255 -10.05 23.68 -24.24
CA ASP A 255 -10.76 22.65 -25.03
C ASP A 255 -10.89 21.33 -24.27
N VAL A 256 -9.80 20.81 -23.69
CA VAL A 256 -9.83 19.61 -22.84
C VAL A 256 -10.74 19.80 -21.63
N GLY A 257 -10.78 20.99 -21.04
CA GLY A 257 -11.72 21.34 -19.97
C GLY A 257 -13.18 21.15 -20.39
N GLU A 258 -13.54 21.55 -21.62
CA GLU A 258 -14.89 21.35 -22.16
C GLU A 258 -15.20 19.87 -22.36
N ARG A 259 -14.24 19.10 -22.87
CA ARG A 259 -14.41 17.64 -23.06
C ARG A 259 -14.55 16.90 -21.74
N LEU A 260 -13.86 17.34 -20.68
CA LEU A 260 -14.01 16.81 -19.32
C LEU A 260 -15.40 17.10 -18.73
N VAL A 261 -16.00 18.27 -19.04
CA VAL A 261 -17.39 18.58 -18.66
C VAL A 261 -18.37 17.76 -19.48
N LYS A 262 -18.22 17.71 -20.80
CA LYS A 262 -19.08 16.96 -21.72
C LYS A 262 -19.12 15.47 -21.39
N SER A 263 -17.96 14.89 -21.04
CA SER A 263 -17.88 13.50 -20.61
C SER A 263 -18.55 13.27 -19.25
N GLY A 264 -18.69 14.30 -18.42
CA GLY A 264 -19.26 14.22 -17.07
C GLY A 264 -18.24 13.84 -15.98
N LEU A 265 -16.94 13.96 -16.26
CA LEU A 265 -15.88 13.86 -15.24
C LEU A 265 -15.79 15.15 -14.41
N LEU A 266 -16.08 16.29 -15.03
CA LEU A 266 -16.37 17.55 -14.35
C LEU A 266 -17.88 17.82 -14.37
N LEU A 267 -18.41 18.29 -13.24
CA LEU A 267 -19.79 18.75 -13.13
C LEU A 267 -19.80 20.27 -12.98
N GLU A 268 -20.81 20.90 -13.57
CA GLU A 268 -21.05 22.32 -13.42
C GLU A 268 -21.90 22.61 -12.17
N LYS A 269 -21.55 23.70 -11.50
CA LYS A 269 -22.40 24.27 -10.45
C LYS A 269 -23.22 25.41 -11.02
N PRO A 270 -24.55 25.46 -10.81
CA PRO A 270 -25.34 26.61 -11.18
C PRO A 270 -25.00 27.77 -10.24
N SER A 271 -24.15 28.69 -10.69
CA SER A 271 -23.84 29.95 -10.01
C SER A 271 -24.29 31.15 -10.85
N VAL A 272 -24.80 32.19 -10.20
CA VAL A 272 -25.12 33.49 -10.82
C VAL A 272 -23.80 34.22 -11.12
N GLY A 273 -23.35 34.19 -12.37
CA GLY A 273 -22.27 35.04 -12.87
C GLY A 273 -21.20 34.30 -13.66
N GLN A 274 -20.49 33.36 -13.01
CA GLN A 274 -19.35 32.65 -13.62
C GLN A 274 -19.57 31.14 -13.63
N ARG A 275 -19.07 30.47 -14.68
CA ARG A 275 -19.18 29.02 -14.85
C ARG A 275 -18.18 28.30 -13.95
N HIS A 276 -18.68 27.55 -12.98
CA HIS A 276 -17.87 26.87 -11.98
C HIS A 276 -17.96 25.36 -12.16
N VAL A 277 -16.82 24.67 -11.98
CA VAL A 277 -16.68 23.23 -12.13
C VAL A 277 -16.04 22.57 -10.91
N PHE A 278 -16.37 21.29 -10.73
CA PHE A 278 -15.80 20.41 -9.72
C PHE A 278 -15.75 18.97 -10.23
N LEU A 279 -14.93 18.13 -9.60
CA LEU A 279 -14.78 16.72 -9.93
C LEU A 279 -16.02 15.93 -9.54
N ASN A 280 -16.49 15.06 -10.45
CA ASN A 280 -17.66 14.21 -10.23
C ASN A 280 -17.33 13.08 -9.23
N PRO A 281 -17.87 13.11 -8.00
CA PRO A 281 -17.55 12.09 -6.99
C PRO A 281 -18.02 10.68 -7.39
N ARG A 282 -19.07 10.58 -8.22
CA ARG A 282 -19.60 9.29 -8.69
C ARG A 282 -18.69 8.60 -9.69
N ARG A 283 -17.76 9.34 -10.30
CA ARG A 283 -16.77 8.83 -11.27
C ARG A 283 -15.34 8.92 -10.74
N ALA A 284 -15.16 8.98 -9.42
CA ALA A 284 -13.85 9.11 -8.80
C ALA A 284 -12.88 8.01 -9.24
N GLY A 285 -13.33 6.76 -9.36
CA GLY A 285 -12.49 5.64 -9.83
C GLY A 285 -11.93 5.86 -11.24
N GLU A 286 -12.76 6.35 -12.16
CA GLU A 286 -12.34 6.65 -13.53
C GLU A 286 -11.43 7.88 -13.60
N ILE A 287 -11.67 8.88 -12.75
CA ILE A 287 -10.81 10.07 -12.62
C ILE A 287 -9.42 9.66 -12.13
N TYR A 288 -9.34 8.81 -11.10
CA TYR A 288 -8.06 8.31 -10.60
C TYR A 288 -7.37 7.41 -11.62
N ALA A 289 -8.09 6.49 -12.28
CA ALA A 289 -7.51 5.67 -13.35
C ALA A 289 -6.95 6.50 -14.51
N LEU A 290 -7.60 7.62 -14.87
CA LEU A 290 -7.05 8.54 -15.87
C LEU A 290 -5.81 9.26 -15.33
N ILE A 291 -5.83 9.79 -14.10
CA ILE A 291 -4.68 10.49 -13.49
C ILE A 291 -3.48 9.56 -13.39
N ASP A 292 -3.68 8.40 -12.76
CA ASP A 292 -2.61 7.48 -12.36
C ASP A 292 -2.12 6.70 -13.56
N ASP A 293 -3.03 6.14 -14.37
CA ASP A 293 -2.68 5.17 -15.42
C ASP A 293 -2.83 5.72 -16.85
N GLY A 294 -3.41 6.92 -17.02
CA GLY A 294 -3.76 7.43 -18.35
C GLY A 294 -4.94 6.69 -18.99
N ALA A 295 -5.70 5.90 -18.22
CA ALA A 295 -6.83 5.15 -18.73
C ALA A 295 -8.00 6.09 -19.10
N VAL A 296 -8.24 6.27 -20.41
CA VAL A 296 -9.30 7.15 -20.91
C VAL A 296 -10.66 6.46 -20.73
N PRO A 297 -11.59 7.03 -19.93
CA PRO A 297 -12.88 6.40 -19.69
C PRO A 297 -13.81 6.53 -20.90
N PRO A 298 -14.82 5.65 -21.00
CA PRO A 298 -15.81 5.73 -22.07
C PRO A 298 -16.48 7.11 -22.14
N GLY A 299 -16.56 7.66 -23.36
CA GLY A 299 -17.18 8.96 -23.63
C GLY A 299 -16.29 10.18 -23.40
N LEU A 300 -15.03 10.00 -23.00
CA LEU A 300 -14.01 11.05 -23.05
C LEU A 300 -13.21 10.95 -24.36
N ASP A 301 -13.26 12.01 -25.16
CA ASP A 301 -12.58 12.13 -26.45
C ASP A 301 -11.35 13.05 -26.27
N LEU A 302 -10.13 12.53 -26.37
CA LEU A 302 -8.87 13.26 -26.13
C LEU A 302 -8.04 13.30 -27.41
#